data_AF-W4P9N7-F1
#
_entry.id   AF-W4P9N7-F1
#
_cell.length_a   1.000
_cell.length_b   1.000
_cell.length_c   1.000
_cell.angle_alpha   90.00
_cell.angle_beta   90.00
_cell.angle_gamma   90.00
#
_symmetry.space_group_name_H-M   'P 1'
#
loop_
_entity.id
_entity.type
_entity.pdbx_description
1 polymer ?
#
loop_
_entity_poly.entity_id
_entity_poly.type
_entity_poly.pdbx_seq_one_letter_code
_entity_poly.pdbx_strand_id
1 'polypeptide(L)'
;MPFNSPYNDYMYVIDEYNNLGWFASDRFQPEGKVCVYVFIPNTSKQTYDYESAEPGHIVRMAKLHSLKETWEDEEAVAAAKKRLEAALNYRPKQQRAMDFEFVIDDRRTYYLLSDFRSEEAKEMFRQYQQLEKDYRLQREKLDAQREEYAQAGESERAVMAPAIRDLEERVLQMALEMDSMRRGIRNAEINDTK
;
A
#
# COMPACT_ATOMS: atom_id res chain seq x y z
N MET A 1 2.50 -30.29 -0.48
CA MET A 1 3.15 -29.79 -1.72
C MET A 1 4.63 -30.18 -1.71
N PRO A 2 5.20 -30.65 -2.83
CA PRO A 2 6.59 -31.09 -2.91
C PRO A 2 7.56 -30.00 -3.43
N PHE A 3 8.69 -29.82 -2.72
CA PHE A 3 9.65 -28.73 -2.93
C PHE A 3 10.94 -29.13 -3.69
N ASN A 4 10.98 -30.31 -4.32
CA ASN A 4 12.20 -30.82 -4.96
C ASN A 4 12.17 -30.64 -6.48
N SER A 5 12.40 -29.41 -6.93
CA SER A 5 12.39 -29.03 -8.35
C SER A 5 13.65 -28.23 -8.72
N PRO A 6 14.19 -28.35 -9.95
CA PRO A 6 15.31 -27.52 -10.41
C PRO A 6 14.91 -26.08 -10.80
N TYR A 7 13.62 -25.76 -10.74
CA TYR A 7 13.04 -24.47 -11.10
C TYR A 7 12.89 -23.52 -9.89
N ASN A 8 12.63 -22.23 -10.12
CA ASN A 8 12.51 -21.26 -9.05
C ASN A 8 11.09 -21.22 -8.47
N ASP A 9 11.03 -21.23 -7.15
CA ASP A 9 9.80 -21.04 -6.39
C ASP A 9 9.83 -19.66 -5.73
N TYR A 10 8.94 -18.78 -6.16
CA TYR A 10 8.96 -17.36 -5.79
C TYR A 10 8.13 -17.07 -4.54
N MET A 11 7.07 -17.85 -4.31
CA MET A 11 6.13 -17.59 -3.22
C MET A 11 5.47 -18.88 -2.76
N TYR A 12 5.35 -19.03 -1.44
CA TYR A 12 4.51 -20.03 -0.79
C TYR A 12 3.81 -19.36 0.40
N VAL A 13 2.49 -19.20 0.31
CA VAL A 13 1.68 -18.51 1.33
C VAL A 13 0.48 -19.39 1.67
N ILE A 14 0.16 -19.46 2.97
CA ILE A 14 -1.03 -20.12 3.48
C ILE A 14 -1.95 -19.05 4.07
N ASP A 15 -3.18 -18.99 3.58
CA ASP A 15 -4.27 -18.26 4.20
C ASP A 15 -5.02 -19.23 5.11
N GLU A 16 -4.82 -19.06 6.42
CA GLU A 16 -5.46 -19.87 7.44
C GLU A 16 -6.96 -19.60 7.56
N TYR A 17 -7.42 -18.39 7.21
CA TYR A 17 -8.83 -18.00 7.30
C TYR A 17 -9.66 -18.72 6.23
N ASN A 18 -9.19 -18.70 4.98
CA ASN A 18 -9.86 -19.40 3.89
C ASN A 18 -9.39 -20.87 3.75
N ASN A 19 -8.38 -21.29 4.51
CA ASN A 19 -7.72 -22.59 4.41
C ASN A 19 -7.36 -22.94 2.94
N LEU A 20 -6.68 -21.98 2.30
CA LEU A 20 -6.15 -22.06 0.93
C LEU A 20 -4.68 -21.67 0.96
N GLY A 21 -3.88 -22.28 0.09
CA GLY A 21 -2.48 -21.90 -0.11
C GLY A 21 -2.22 -21.48 -1.55
N TRP A 22 -1.29 -20.54 -1.73
CA TRP A 22 -0.80 -20.11 -3.03
C TRP A 22 0.68 -20.44 -3.16
N PHE A 23 1.02 -20.95 -4.33
CA PHE A 23 2.38 -21.28 -4.68
C PHE A 23 2.71 -20.71 -6.06
N ALA A 24 3.72 -19.85 -6.14
CA ALA A 24 4.15 -19.25 -7.39
C ALA A 24 5.50 -19.83 -7.81
N SER A 25 5.57 -20.38 -9.02
CA SER A 25 6.77 -21.04 -9.54
C SER A 25 6.88 -20.89 -11.05
N ASP A 26 8.11 -20.82 -11.58
CA ASP A 26 8.37 -20.82 -13.04
C ASP A 26 8.49 -22.24 -13.64
N ARG A 27 8.18 -23.28 -12.86
CA ARG A 27 8.13 -24.68 -13.30
C ARG A 27 7.36 -24.83 -14.61
N PHE A 28 8.06 -25.32 -15.64
CA PHE A 28 7.52 -25.59 -16.98
C PHE A 28 6.85 -24.39 -17.66
N GLN A 29 7.23 -23.16 -17.28
CA GLN A 29 6.74 -21.93 -17.92
C GLN A 29 7.77 -21.37 -18.92
N PRO A 30 7.34 -20.63 -19.95
CA PRO A 30 8.24 -19.83 -20.77
C PRO A 30 9.01 -18.81 -19.94
N GLU A 31 10.14 -18.36 -20.46
CA GLU A 31 10.96 -17.33 -19.81
C GLU A 31 10.13 -16.07 -19.51
N GLY A 32 10.30 -15.52 -18.30
CA GLY A 32 9.57 -14.34 -17.82
C GLY A 32 8.12 -14.61 -17.40
N LYS A 33 7.66 -15.88 -17.35
CA LYS A 33 6.33 -16.24 -16.87
C LYS A 33 6.39 -17.09 -15.60
N VAL A 34 5.37 -16.92 -14.76
CA VAL A 34 5.19 -17.66 -13.51
C VAL A 34 3.79 -18.26 -13.49
N CYS A 35 3.66 -19.49 -13.00
CA CYS A 35 2.38 -20.14 -12.73
C CYS A 35 2.04 -20.02 -11.25
N VAL A 36 0.79 -19.64 -10.95
CA VAL A 36 0.27 -19.59 -9.58
C VAL A 36 -0.65 -20.78 -9.36
N TYR A 37 -0.26 -21.67 -8.47
CA TYR A 37 -1.02 -22.82 -8.04
C TYR A 37 -1.77 -22.49 -6.75
N VAL A 38 -3.05 -22.89 -6.69
CA VAL A 38 -3.85 -22.83 -5.47
C VAL A 38 -4.02 -24.25 -4.94
N PHE A 39 -3.75 -24.48 -3.66
CA PHE A 39 -3.83 -25.80 -3.03
C PHE A 39 -4.56 -25.75 -1.70
N ILE A 40 -4.99 -26.92 -1.22
CA ILE A 40 -5.56 -27.10 0.12
C ILE A 40 -4.41 -27.46 1.06
N PRO A 41 -4.12 -26.65 2.09
CA PRO A 41 -3.09 -26.97 3.07
C PRO A 41 -3.42 -28.26 3.82
N ASN A 42 -2.41 -29.09 4.09
CA ASN A 42 -2.57 -30.25 4.96
C ASN A 42 -2.69 -29.77 6.42
N THR A 43 -3.62 -30.36 7.19
CA THR A 43 -3.79 -30.06 8.62
C THR A 43 -2.61 -30.53 9.47
N SER A 44 -1.84 -31.49 8.97
CA SER A 44 -0.62 -32.00 9.61
C SER A 44 0.40 -32.43 8.56
N LYS A 45 1.66 -32.54 8.98
CA LYS A 45 2.74 -33.04 8.10
C LYS A 45 2.47 -34.49 7.73
N GLN A 46 2.32 -34.74 6.44
CA GLN A 46 2.28 -36.10 5.88
C GLN A 46 3.65 -36.41 5.28
N THR A 47 4.24 -37.54 5.69
CA THR A 47 5.51 -38.03 5.15
C THR A 47 5.19 -39.04 4.06
N TYR A 48 5.78 -38.87 2.88
CA TYR A 48 5.66 -39.86 1.80
C TYR A 48 6.48 -41.10 2.16
N ASP A 49 5.91 -42.28 1.94
CA ASP A 49 6.61 -43.55 2.06
C ASP A 49 7.37 -43.83 0.75
N TYR A 50 8.68 -43.64 0.77
CA TYR A 50 9.56 -43.86 -0.39
C TYR A 50 9.90 -45.33 -0.60
N GLU A 51 9.61 -46.22 0.34
CA GLU A 51 9.95 -47.65 0.28
C GLU A 51 8.84 -48.46 -0.37
N SER A 52 7.57 -48.11 -0.14
CA SER A 52 6.42 -48.86 -0.63
C SER A 52 5.72 -48.26 -1.85
N ALA A 53 5.89 -46.95 -2.11
CA ALA A 53 5.23 -46.30 -3.23
C ALA A 53 6.03 -46.41 -4.54
N GLU A 54 5.33 -46.42 -5.68
CA GLU A 54 5.96 -46.47 -7.00
C GLU A 54 6.89 -45.24 -7.18
N PRO A 55 8.21 -45.42 -7.36
CA PRO A 55 9.14 -44.29 -7.43
C PRO A 55 8.80 -43.29 -8.53
N GLY A 56 8.24 -43.78 -9.65
CA GLY A 56 7.77 -42.94 -10.74
C GLY A 56 6.63 -42.01 -10.33
N HIS A 57 5.71 -42.47 -9.48
CA HIS A 57 4.59 -41.67 -9.00
C HIS A 57 5.06 -40.52 -8.10
N ILE A 58 5.95 -40.80 -7.14
CA ILE A 58 6.51 -39.77 -6.25
C ILE A 58 7.20 -38.66 -7.07
N VAL A 59 7.99 -39.04 -8.08
CA VAL A 59 8.69 -38.09 -8.95
C VAL A 59 7.70 -37.26 -9.78
N ARG A 60 6.61 -37.86 -10.29
CA ARG A 60 5.56 -37.15 -11.02
C ARG A 60 4.84 -36.12 -10.13
N MET A 61 4.49 -36.52 -8.90
CA MET A 61 3.92 -35.60 -7.91
C MET A 61 4.90 -34.48 -7.54
N ALA A 62 6.18 -34.80 -7.34
CA ALA A 62 7.23 -33.82 -7.01
C ALA A 62 7.36 -32.74 -8.08
N LYS A 63 7.24 -33.13 -9.34
CA LYS A 63 7.27 -32.23 -10.49
C LYS A 63 5.96 -31.48 -10.73
N LEU A 64 4.89 -31.76 -9.98
CA LEU A 64 3.55 -31.22 -10.27
C LEU A 64 3.12 -31.46 -11.72
N HIS A 65 3.43 -32.66 -12.26
CA HIS A 65 3.22 -32.96 -13.68
C HIS A 65 1.74 -32.90 -14.09
N SER A 66 0.85 -33.34 -13.19
CA SER A 66 -0.60 -33.29 -13.39
C SER A 66 -1.28 -32.91 -12.08
N LEU A 67 -1.99 -31.77 -12.08
CA LEU A 67 -2.78 -31.35 -10.91
C LEU A 67 -3.97 -32.27 -10.66
N LYS A 68 -4.50 -32.93 -11.71
CA LYS A 68 -5.60 -33.87 -11.56
C LYS A 68 -5.21 -35.10 -10.74
N GLU A 69 -3.94 -35.50 -10.78
CA GLU A 69 -3.43 -36.60 -9.96
C GLU A 69 -3.48 -36.27 -8.46
N THR A 70 -3.57 -34.99 -8.08
CA THR A 70 -3.64 -34.57 -6.68
C THR A 70 -5.07 -34.27 -6.23
N TRP A 71 -6.09 -34.54 -7.05
CA TRP A 71 -7.50 -34.30 -6.74
C TRP A 71 -8.16 -35.61 -6.30
N GLU A 72 -7.68 -36.17 -5.18
CA GLU A 72 -8.19 -37.43 -4.64
C GLU A 72 -9.59 -37.28 -4.01
N ASP A 73 -9.90 -36.09 -3.48
CA ASP A 73 -11.17 -35.77 -2.83
C ASP A 73 -11.91 -34.68 -3.62
N GLU A 74 -12.93 -35.10 -4.39
CA GLU A 74 -13.73 -34.20 -5.22
C GLU A 74 -14.56 -33.20 -4.38
N GLU A 75 -15.04 -33.60 -3.20
CA GLU A 75 -15.83 -32.74 -2.32
C GLU A 75 -14.95 -31.63 -1.73
N ALA A 76 -13.74 -31.98 -1.27
CA ALA A 76 -12.77 -31.01 -0.77
C ALA A 76 -12.34 -30.02 -1.86
N VAL A 77 -12.15 -30.50 -3.09
CA VAL A 77 -11.83 -29.64 -4.25
C VAL A 77 -12.99 -28.70 -4.58
N ALA A 78 -14.24 -29.17 -4.57
CA ALA A 78 -15.41 -28.34 -4.80
C ALA A 78 -15.55 -27.25 -3.72
N ALA A 79 -15.38 -27.61 -2.45
CA ALA A 79 -15.40 -26.65 -1.33
C ALA A 79 -14.26 -25.63 -1.42
N ALA A 80 -13.06 -26.05 -1.83
CA ALA A 80 -11.93 -25.15 -2.05
C ALA A 80 -12.17 -24.14 -3.18
N LYS A 81 -12.78 -24.58 -4.30
CA LYS A 81 -13.17 -23.69 -5.40
C LYS A 81 -14.15 -22.61 -4.95
N LYS A 82 -15.16 -22.98 -4.15
CA LYS A 82 -16.12 -22.01 -3.59
C LYS A 82 -15.43 -20.98 -2.69
N ARG A 83 -14.48 -21.41 -1.86
CA ARG A 83 -13.68 -20.50 -1.01
C ARG A 83 -12.79 -19.59 -1.85
N LEU A 84 -12.19 -20.12 -2.92
CA LEU A 84 -11.39 -19.34 -3.86
C LEU A 84 -12.24 -18.27 -4.57
N GLU A 85 -13.44 -18.61 -5.04
CA GLU A 85 -14.36 -17.64 -5.64
C GLU A 85 -14.76 -16.55 -4.63
N ALA A 86 -15.02 -16.91 -3.38
CA ALA A 86 -15.31 -15.93 -2.34
C ALA A 86 -14.11 -15.00 -2.06
N ALA A 87 -12.89 -15.55 -2.02
CA ALA A 87 -11.66 -14.78 -1.82
C ALA A 87 -11.34 -13.86 -3.01
N LEU A 88 -11.55 -14.31 -4.25
CA LEU A 88 -11.35 -13.50 -5.46
C LEU A 88 -12.40 -12.38 -5.57
N ASN A 89 -13.64 -12.66 -5.17
CA ASN A 89 -14.74 -11.69 -5.17
C ASN A 89 -14.75 -10.82 -3.91
N TYR A 90 -13.87 -11.08 -2.94
CA TYR A 90 -13.70 -10.24 -1.78
C TYR A 90 -13.13 -8.90 -2.22
N ARG A 91 -14.02 -7.93 -2.43
CA ARG A 91 -13.63 -6.53 -2.52
C ARG A 91 -13.41 -6.07 -1.09
N PRO A 92 -12.18 -5.66 -0.70
CA PRO A 92 -12.03 -4.92 0.55
C PRO A 92 -13.03 -3.77 0.48
N LYS A 93 -13.82 -3.56 1.56
CA LYS A 93 -14.70 -2.39 1.66
C LYS A 93 -13.88 -1.21 1.15
N GLN A 94 -14.37 -0.54 0.10
CA GLN A 94 -13.70 0.60 -0.52
C GLN A 94 -13.04 1.39 0.61
N GLN A 95 -11.70 1.51 0.57
CA GLN A 95 -11.04 2.54 1.35
C GLN A 95 -11.88 3.78 1.10
N ARG A 96 -12.52 4.33 2.15
CA ARG A 96 -13.29 5.57 2.00
C ARG A 96 -12.42 6.51 1.19
N ALA A 97 -12.97 7.14 0.16
CA ALA A 97 -12.25 8.20 -0.52
C ALA A 97 -11.82 9.20 0.56
N MET A 98 -10.52 9.28 0.79
CA MET A 98 -9.89 10.17 1.76
C MET A 98 -9.23 11.25 0.92
N ASP A 99 -9.79 12.46 0.96
CA ASP A 99 -9.25 13.59 0.20
C ASP A 99 -8.07 14.24 0.96
N PHE A 100 -8.10 14.18 2.29
CA PHE A 100 -7.07 14.69 3.19
C PHE A 100 -7.11 13.96 4.53
N GLU A 101 -6.21 14.31 5.44
CA GLU A 101 -6.27 13.93 6.85
C GLU A 101 -6.08 15.18 7.71
N PHE A 102 -7.10 15.53 8.50
CA PHE A 102 -7.04 16.71 9.38
C PHE A 102 -7.53 16.37 10.79
N VAL A 103 -6.60 16.37 11.73
CA VAL A 103 -6.88 16.08 13.14
C VAL A 103 -7.49 17.31 13.80
N ILE A 104 -8.73 17.16 14.31
CA ILE A 104 -9.45 18.18 15.07
C ILE A 104 -9.10 18.08 16.56
N ASP A 105 -9.26 16.89 17.13
CA ASP A 105 -8.99 16.56 18.54
C ASP A 105 -8.61 15.08 18.69
N ASP A 106 -8.41 14.62 19.93
CA ASP A 106 -8.00 13.23 20.26
C ASP A 106 -9.00 12.15 19.78
N ARG A 107 -10.24 12.53 19.44
CA ARG A 107 -11.32 11.62 19.05
C ARG A 107 -11.80 11.82 17.62
N ARG A 108 -11.46 12.94 16.97
CA ARG A 108 -11.97 13.35 15.66
C ARG A 108 -10.84 13.66 14.69
N THR A 109 -10.79 12.88 13.61
CA THR A 109 -9.96 13.15 12.43
C THR A 109 -10.85 13.15 11.21
N TYR A 110 -10.75 14.21 10.42
CA TYR A 110 -11.59 14.44 9.25
C TYR A 110 -10.82 14.08 7.98
N TYR A 111 -11.55 13.52 7.02
CA TYR A 111 -10.99 13.04 5.76
C TYR A 111 -11.69 13.61 4.52
N LEU A 112 -12.85 14.24 4.72
CA LEU A 112 -13.67 14.86 3.70
C LEU A 112 -14.12 16.25 4.13
N LEU A 113 -14.35 17.16 3.18
CA LEU A 113 -14.92 18.49 3.48
C LEU A 113 -16.31 18.40 4.12
N SER A 114 -17.04 17.31 3.86
CA SER A 114 -18.35 17.04 4.48
C SER A 114 -18.26 16.61 5.95
N ASP A 115 -17.07 16.30 6.45
CA ASP A 115 -16.88 15.93 7.86
C ASP A 115 -16.93 17.17 8.78
N PHE A 116 -16.66 18.36 8.23
CA PHE A 116 -16.81 19.63 8.93
C PHE A 116 -18.29 19.96 9.18
N ARG A 117 -18.60 20.25 10.44
CA ARG A 117 -19.94 20.67 10.87
C ARG A 117 -20.10 22.18 10.85
N SER A 118 -19.05 22.91 11.21
CA SER A 118 -19.03 24.36 11.14
C SER A 118 -18.77 24.82 9.71
N GLU A 119 -19.69 25.60 9.14
CA GLU A 119 -19.48 26.21 7.83
C GLU A 119 -18.31 27.23 7.85
N GLU A 120 -18.07 27.88 8.99
CA GLU A 120 -16.90 28.74 9.19
C GLU A 120 -15.60 27.93 9.13
N ALA A 121 -15.50 26.83 9.90
CA ALA A 121 -14.31 25.99 9.91
C ALA A 121 -14.03 25.36 8.54
N LYS A 122 -15.09 24.98 7.82
CA LYS A 122 -15.02 24.42 6.47
C LYS A 122 -14.50 25.43 5.45
N GLU A 123 -14.93 26.69 5.51
CA GLU A 123 -14.43 27.74 4.62
C GLU A 123 -12.97 28.10 4.95
N MET A 124 -12.63 28.22 6.24
CA MET A 124 -11.24 28.40 6.67
C MET A 124 -10.34 27.24 6.21
N PHE A 125 -10.86 26.00 6.23
CA PHE A 125 -10.12 24.83 5.78
C PHE A 125 -9.88 24.85 4.26
N ARG A 126 -10.83 25.34 3.44
CA ARG A 126 -10.60 25.53 1.99
C ARG A 126 -9.45 26.51 1.72
N GLN A 127 -9.42 27.63 2.46
CA GLN A 127 -8.34 28.61 2.36
C GLN A 127 -7.01 28.02 2.80
N TYR A 128 -7.02 27.26 3.90
CA TYR A 128 -5.85 26.51 4.38
C TYR A 128 -5.32 25.51 3.35
N GLN A 129 -6.19 24.75 2.68
CA GLN A 129 -5.77 23.82 1.62
C GLN A 129 -5.12 24.53 0.43
N GLN A 130 -5.63 25.71 0.07
CA GLN A 130 -5.01 26.51 -0.99
C GLN A 130 -3.62 27.02 -0.54
N LEU A 131 -3.52 27.55 0.68
CA LEU A 131 -2.24 28.01 1.22
C LEU A 131 -1.22 26.86 1.33
N GLU A 132 -1.65 25.66 1.73
CA GLU A 132 -0.79 24.48 1.81
C GLU A 132 -0.21 24.09 0.46
N LYS A 133 -1.02 24.13 -0.61
CA LYS A 133 -0.55 23.88 -1.98
C LYS A 133 0.48 24.92 -2.40
N ASP A 134 0.18 26.20 -2.15
CA ASP A 134 1.08 27.29 -2.51
C ASP A 134 2.38 27.23 -1.70
N TYR A 135 2.30 26.89 -0.41
CA TYR A 135 3.46 26.67 0.46
C TYR A 135 4.36 25.57 -0.08
N ARG A 136 3.79 24.43 -0.49
CA ARG A 136 4.56 23.33 -1.08
C ARG A 136 5.29 23.76 -2.35
N LEU A 137 4.62 24.50 -3.23
CA LEU A 137 5.24 25.01 -4.45
C LEU A 137 6.40 25.98 -4.16
N GLN A 138 6.23 26.91 -3.20
CA GLN A 138 7.31 27.82 -2.82
C GLN A 138 8.48 27.08 -2.17
N ARG A 139 8.21 26.04 -1.38
CA ARG A 139 9.24 25.21 -0.76
C ARG A 139 10.01 24.40 -1.78
N GLU A 140 9.35 23.76 -2.75
CA GLU A 140 10.00 23.06 -3.86
C GLU A 140 10.89 23.99 -4.67
N LYS A 141 10.39 25.21 -4.96
CA LYS A 141 11.20 26.25 -5.62
C LYS A 141 12.42 26.65 -4.81
N LEU A 142 12.25 26.83 -3.50
CA LEU A 142 13.35 27.19 -2.59
C LEU A 142 14.43 26.11 -2.56
N ASP A 143 14.01 24.85 -2.47
CA ASP A 143 14.93 23.71 -2.46
C ASP A 143 15.71 23.62 -3.78
N ALA A 144 15.05 23.81 -4.93
CA ALA A 144 15.72 23.88 -6.24
C ALA A 144 16.73 25.04 -6.33
N GLN A 145 16.38 26.24 -5.84
CA GLN A 145 17.31 27.38 -5.84
C GLN A 145 18.51 27.16 -4.91
N ARG A 146 18.33 26.44 -3.80
CA ARG A 146 19.43 26.06 -2.89
C ARG A 146 20.36 25.03 -3.53
N GLU A 147 19.82 24.08 -4.29
CA GLU A 147 20.63 23.14 -5.07
C GLU A 147 21.46 23.86 -6.15
N GLU A 148 20.85 24.79 -6.89
CA GLU A 148 21.54 25.59 -7.89
C GLU A 148 22.63 26.47 -7.24
N TYR A 149 22.33 27.12 -6.11
CA TYR A 149 23.31 27.89 -5.33
C TYR A 149 24.51 27.06 -4.90
N ALA A 150 24.28 25.80 -4.48
CA ALA A 150 25.34 24.90 -4.07
C ALA A 150 26.30 24.58 -5.24
N GLN A 151 25.80 24.57 -6.48
CA GLN A 151 26.59 24.29 -7.69
C GLN A 151 27.20 25.54 -8.33
N ALA A 152 26.64 26.73 -8.05
CA ALA A 152 27.03 27.98 -8.70
C ALA A 152 28.42 28.50 -8.27
N GLY A 153 29.04 29.30 -9.13
CA GLY A 153 30.30 30.00 -8.84
C GLY A 153 30.13 31.15 -7.83
N GLU A 154 31.23 31.67 -7.28
CA GLU A 154 31.20 32.71 -6.23
C GLU A 154 30.44 33.99 -6.63
N SER A 155 30.60 34.43 -7.89
CA SER A 155 29.88 35.59 -8.42
C SER A 155 28.39 35.33 -8.61
N GLU A 156 27.99 34.12 -9.01
CA GLU A 156 26.57 33.76 -9.21
C GLU A 156 25.86 33.60 -7.87
N ARG A 157 26.55 32.99 -6.89
CA ARG A 157 26.06 32.91 -5.49
C ARG A 157 25.75 34.29 -4.92
N ALA A 158 26.61 35.28 -5.13
CA ALA A 158 26.37 36.64 -4.64
C ALA A 158 25.07 37.26 -5.21
N VAL A 159 24.70 36.91 -6.44
CA VAL A 159 23.47 37.39 -7.10
C VAL A 159 22.24 36.60 -6.62
N MET A 160 22.37 35.30 -6.38
CA MET A 160 21.26 34.43 -5.98
C MET A 160 20.89 34.57 -4.49
N ALA A 161 21.86 34.88 -3.63
CA ALA A 161 21.69 34.88 -2.17
C ALA A 161 20.52 35.76 -1.66
N PRO A 162 20.31 37.00 -2.14
CA PRO A 162 19.19 37.83 -1.70
C PRO A 162 17.84 37.21 -2.06
N ALA A 163 17.68 36.70 -3.28
CA ALA A 163 16.43 36.11 -3.74
C ALA A 163 16.07 34.82 -2.98
N ILE A 164 17.08 34.00 -2.65
CA ILE A 164 16.91 32.81 -1.80
C ILE A 164 16.47 33.22 -0.41
N ARG A 165 17.12 34.22 0.18
CA ARG A 165 16.77 34.72 1.52
C ARG A 165 15.34 35.24 1.58
N ASP A 166 14.92 36.04 0.61
CA ASP A 166 13.54 36.56 0.55
C ASP A 166 12.52 35.41 0.46
N LEU A 167 12.85 34.36 -0.29
CA LEU A 167 11.99 33.18 -0.42
C LEU A 167 11.95 32.36 0.88
N GLU A 168 13.07 32.23 1.60
CA GLU A 168 13.12 31.61 2.93
C GLU A 168 12.23 32.33 3.93
N GLU A 169 12.31 33.66 3.98
CA GLU A 169 11.47 34.49 4.85
C GLU A 169 9.98 34.33 4.51
N ARG A 170 9.64 34.27 3.21
CA ARG A 170 8.26 34.03 2.76
C ARG A 170 7.75 32.64 3.15
N VAL A 171 8.54 31.60 2.93
CA VAL A 171 8.18 30.22 3.29
C VAL A 171 7.98 30.10 4.80
N LEU A 172 8.82 30.75 5.61
CA LEU A 172 8.66 30.81 7.06
C LEU A 172 7.34 31.49 7.46
N GLN A 173 7.05 32.65 6.86
CA GLN A 173 5.80 33.38 7.14
C GLN A 173 4.56 32.55 6.80
N MET A 174 4.56 31.87 5.65
CA MET A 174 3.48 30.98 5.24
C MET A 174 3.29 29.82 6.21
N ALA A 175 4.38 29.22 6.72
CA ALA A 175 4.31 28.15 7.71
C ALA A 175 3.65 28.62 9.02
N LEU A 176 4.02 29.81 9.50
CA LEU A 176 3.43 30.41 10.71
C LEU A 176 1.94 30.72 10.52
N GLU A 177 1.56 31.21 9.35
CA GLU A 177 0.17 31.46 8.98
C GLU A 177 -0.65 30.17 8.92
N MET A 178 -0.11 29.12 8.31
CA MET A 178 -0.72 27.78 8.27
C MET A 178 -0.97 27.23 9.68
N ASP A 179 -0.02 27.37 10.60
CA ASP A 179 -0.18 26.92 11.99
C ASP A 179 -1.25 27.74 12.74
N SER A 180 -1.31 29.05 12.48
CA SER A 180 -2.37 29.90 13.01
C SER A 180 -3.75 29.47 12.51
N MET A 181 -3.90 29.28 11.19
CA MET A 181 -5.15 28.83 10.57
C MET A 181 -5.56 27.44 11.06
N ARG A 182 -4.62 26.50 11.20
CA ARG A 182 -4.91 25.16 11.72
C ARG A 182 -5.52 25.22 13.12
N ARG A 183 -5.00 26.09 14.01
CA ARG A 183 -5.59 26.34 15.34
C ARG A 183 -6.96 27.00 15.23
N GLY A 184 -7.11 27.99 14.35
CA GLY A 184 -8.39 28.67 14.10
C GLY A 184 -9.49 27.71 13.65
N ILE A 185 -9.21 26.86 12.67
CA ILE A 185 -10.13 25.83 12.14
C ILE A 185 -10.57 24.89 13.25
N ARG A 186 -9.62 24.39 14.06
CA ARG A 186 -9.93 23.51 15.20
C ARG A 186 -10.84 24.20 16.21
N ASN A 187 -10.55 25.45 16.56
CA ASN A 187 -11.36 26.20 17.52
C ASN A 187 -12.77 26.48 17.00
N ALA A 188 -12.90 26.85 15.72
CA ALA A 188 -14.19 27.08 15.09
C ALA A 188 -15.05 25.79 15.09
N GLU A 189 -14.47 24.65 14.71
CA GLU A 189 -15.16 23.36 14.69
C GLU A 189 -15.54 22.87 16.10
N ILE A 190 -14.65 23.05 17.08
CA ILE A 190 -14.90 22.63 18.48
C ILE A 190 -15.99 23.50 19.12
N ASN A 191 -15.99 24.81 18.86
CA ASN A 191 -16.97 25.72 19.48
C ASN A 191 -18.37 25.59 18.87
N ASP A 192 -18.48 25.26 17.59
CA ASP A 192 -19.76 25.00 16.92
C ASP A 192 -20.39 23.65 17.33
N THR A 193 -19.56 22.71 17.80
CA THR A 193 -20.00 21.37 18.22
C THR A 193 -20.22 21.19 19.72
N LYS A 194 -20.13 22.28 20.50
CA LYS A 194 -20.54 22.34 21.90
C LYS A 194 -22.04 22.60 22.02
#